data_AF-A0A165TX15-F1
#
_entry.id   AF-A0A165TX15-F1
#
_cell.length_a   1.000
_cell.length_b   1.000
_cell.length_c   1.000
_cell.angle_alpha   90.00
_cell.angle_beta   90.00
_cell.angle_gamma   90.00
#
_symmetry.space_group_name_H-M   'P 1'
#
loop_
_entity.id
_entity.type
_entity.pdbx_description
1 polymer ?
#
loop_
_entity_poly.entity_id
_entity_poly.type
_entity_poly.pdbx_seq_one_letter_code
_entity_poly.pdbx_strand_id
1 'polypeptide(L)'
;MTDFILEIFYRLPLWKTAIILGFALIGALLQEASFLQRVLTFFIGIAAATTFTEPLIIFFDLKPGLSDATAGVLAMSGRNMAAFTLRISRDPFKATENFLKFWRGKR
;
A
#
# COMPACT_ATOMS: atom_id res chain seq x y z
N MET A 1 -15.37 -1.00 27.01
CA MET A 1 -15.16 -0.82 25.54
C MET A 1 -14.12 0.27 25.28
N THR A 2 -14.18 1.39 26.01
CA THR A 2 -13.14 2.45 26.04
C THR A 2 -11.74 1.95 26.45
N ASP A 3 -11.64 1.07 27.45
CA ASP A 3 -10.33 0.59 27.93
C ASP A 3 -9.59 -0.28 26.90
N PHE A 4 -10.33 -1.07 26.12
CA PHE A 4 -9.78 -1.90 25.05
C PHE A 4 -9.23 -1.06 23.89
N ILE A 5 -9.95 -0.01 23.49
CA ILE A 5 -9.51 0.93 22.45
C ILE A 5 -8.25 1.65 22.93
N LEU A 6 -8.25 2.15 24.17
CA LEU A 6 -7.09 2.83 24.74
C LEU A 6 -5.86 1.90 24.84
N GLU A 7 -6.04 0.64 25.25
CA GLU A 7 -4.92 -0.32 25.32
C GLU A 7 -4.32 -0.60 23.93
N ILE A 8 -5.14 -0.72 22.89
CA ILE A 8 -4.66 -0.83 21.50
C ILE A 8 -3.85 0.41 21.11
N PHE A 9 -4.35 1.61 21.43
CA PHE A 9 -3.64 2.86 21.14
C PHE A 9 -2.29 2.95 21.86
N TYR A 10 -2.20 2.47 23.11
CA TYR A 10 -0.95 2.48 23.88
C TYR A 10 0.08 1.45 23.41
N ARG A 11 -0.35 0.34 22.80
CA ARG A 11 0.56 -0.70 22.27
C ARG A 11 0.92 -0.50 20.80
N LEU A 12 0.25 0.43 20.11
CA LEU A 12 0.56 0.71 18.71
C LEU A 12 1.94 1.37 18.60
N PRO A 13 2.83 0.86 17.73
CA PRO A 13 4.07 1.56 17.41
C PRO A 13 3.72 2.84 16.65
N LEU A 14 3.58 3.95 17.38
CA LEU A 14 3.09 5.23 16.86
C LEU A 14 3.90 5.69 15.65
N TRP A 15 5.22 5.51 15.70
CA TRP A 15 6.12 5.90 14.62
C TRP A 15 5.87 5.10 13.33
N LYS A 16 5.84 3.77 13.43
CA LYS A 16 5.55 2.89 12.29
C LYS A 16 4.16 3.13 11.72
N THR A 17 3.18 3.37 12.59
CA THR A 17 1.81 3.72 12.19
C THR A 17 1.78 5.03 11.41
N ALA A 18 2.49 6.06 11.88
CA ALA A 18 2.59 7.35 11.20
C ALA A 18 3.24 7.22 9.81
N ILE A 19 4.27 6.39 9.67
CA ILE A 19 4.92 6.10 8.37
C ILE A 19 3.93 5.44 7.42
N ILE A 20 3.25 4.38 7.85
CA ILE A 20 2.27 3.68 7.01
C ILE A 20 1.18 4.64 6.53
N LEU A 21 0.60 5.43 7.46
CA LEU A 21 -0.43 6.40 7.14
C LEU A 21 0.07 7.49 6.20
N GLY A 22 1.27 8.05 6.46
CA GLY A 22 1.87 9.09 5.64
C GLY A 22 2.12 8.64 4.20
N PHE A 23 2.76 7.48 4.02
CA PHE A 23 3.06 6.93 2.69
C PHE A 23 1.80 6.49 1.94
N ALA A 24 0.83 5.88 2.63
CA ALA A 24 -0.44 5.53 2.03
C ALA A 24 -1.20 6.79 1.57
N LEU A 25 -1.21 7.85 2.39
CA LEU A 25 -1.92 9.10 2.09
C LEU A 25 -1.28 9.85 0.92
N ILE A 26 0.04 10.05 0.96
CA ILE A 26 0.79 10.68 -0.14
C ILE A 26 0.53 9.91 -1.43
N GLY A 27 0.60 8.58 -1.37
CA GLY A 27 0.24 7.73 -2.48
C GLY A 27 -1.16 8.05 -3.00
N ALA A 28 -2.19 7.88 -2.18
CA ALA A 28 -3.57 8.08 -2.59
C ALA A 28 -3.86 9.48 -3.18
N LEU A 29 -3.25 10.54 -2.63
CA LEU A 29 -3.42 11.91 -3.12
C LEU A 29 -2.81 12.12 -4.52
N LEU A 30 -1.69 11.47 -4.83
CA LEU A 30 -1.02 11.55 -6.13
C LEU A 30 -1.76 10.79 -7.23
N GLN A 31 -2.87 10.10 -6.94
CA GLN A 31 -3.59 9.34 -7.95
C GLN A 31 -4.57 10.21 -8.75
N GLU A 32 -4.47 10.17 -10.07
CA GLU A 32 -5.57 10.57 -10.95
C GLU A 32 -6.68 9.50 -10.90
N ALA A 33 -7.55 9.60 -9.91
CA ALA A 33 -8.64 8.67 -9.65
C ALA A 33 -9.77 9.40 -8.91
N SER A 34 -10.98 8.81 -8.90
CA SER A 34 -12.10 9.38 -8.15
C SER A 34 -11.83 9.33 -6.64
N PHE A 35 -12.50 10.19 -5.87
CA PHE A 35 -12.34 10.25 -4.41
C PHE A 35 -12.48 8.87 -3.74
N LEU A 36 -13.51 8.11 -4.12
CA LEU A 36 -13.72 6.75 -3.58
C LEU A 36 -12.59 5.79 -3.92
N GLN A 37 -12.01 5.88 -5.13
CA GLN A 37 -10.86 5.05 -5.50
C GLN A 37 -9.61 5.45 -4.71
N ARG A 38 -9.41 6.75 -4.44
CA ARG A 38 -8.32 7.22 -3.56
C ARG A 38 -8.47 6.69 -2.14
N VAL A 39 -9.69 6.73 -1.58
CA VAL A 39 -9.99 6.18 -0.25
C VAL A 39 -9.74 4.67 -0.21
N LEU A 40 -10.22 3.93 -1.21
CA LEU A 40 -10.04 2.48 -1.27
C LEU A 40 -8.55 2.11 -1.36
N THR A 41 -7.81 2.77 -2.26
CA THR A 41 -6.38 2.50 -2.46
C THR A 41 -5.53 2.91 -1.26
N PHE A 42 -5.92 3.95 -0.54
CA PHE A 42 -5.33 4.32 0.76
C PHE A 42 -5.43 3.17 1.77
N PHE A 43 -6.64 2.65 2.00
CA PHE A 43 -6.85 1.55 2.95
C PHE A 43 -6.13 0.27 2.53
N ILE A 44 -6.08 -0.03 1.23
CA ILE A 44 -5.32 -1.19 0.74
C ILE A 44 -3.81 -1.02 0.96
N GLY A 45 -3.28 0.20 0.78
CA GLY A 45 -1.89 0.51 1.14
C GLY A 45 -1.61 0.22 2.62
N ILE A 46 -2.48 0.69 3.52
CA ILE A 46 -2.36 0.42 4.96
C ILE A 46 -2.40 -1.10 5.23
N ALA A 47 -3.40 -1.80 4.69
CA ALA A 47 -3.57 -3.23 4.89
C ALA A 47 -2.36 -4.03 4.39
N ALA A 48 -1.78 -3.65 3.25
CA ALA A 48 -0.58 -4.29 2.73
C ALA A 48 0.61 -4.09 3.66
N ALA A 49 0.82 -2.87 4.16
CA ALA A 49 1.92 -2.60 5.09
C ALA A 49 1.76 -3.32 6.42
N THR A 50 0.56 -3.30 7.03
CA THR A 50 0.33 -3.95 8.31
C THR A 50 0.41 -5.48 8.22
N THR A 51 -0.03 -6.06 7.11
CA THR A 51 -0.07 -7.51 6.93
C THR A 51 1.27 -8.10 6.49
N PHE A 52 1.99 -7.43 5.59
CA PHE A 52 3.17 -8.03 4.93
C PHE A 52 4.52 -7.54 5.46
N THR A 53 4.59 -6.48 6.27
CA THR A 53 5.91 -5.97 6.72
C THR A 53 6.69 -7.02 7.50
N GLU A 54 6.07 -7.64 8.49
CA GLU A 54 6.74 -8.62 9.33
C GLU A 54 7.05 -9.94 8.58
N PRO A 55 6.11 -10.53 7.82
CA PRO A 55 6.42 -11.67 6.96
C PRO A 55 7.59 -11.42 6.01
N LEU A 56 7.68 -10.24 5.38
CA LEU A 56 8.77 -9.94 4.46
C LEU A 56 10.12 -9.75 5.16
N ILE A 57 10.13 -9.15 6.35
CA ILE A 57 11.36 -9.03 7.15
C ILE A 57 11.88 -10.42 7.51
N ILE A 58 11.00 -11.32 7.95
CA ILE A 58 11.36 -12.70 8.31
C ILE A 58 11.82 -13.48 7.06
N PHE A 59 11.06 -13.38 5.96
CA PHE A 59 11.32 -14.16 4.75
C PHE A 59 12.65 -13.79 4.09
N PHE A 60 13.00 -12.50 4.07
CA PHE A 60 14.23 -12.00 3.46
C PHE A 60 15.39 -11.82 4.46
N ASP A 61 15.20 -12.24 5.72
CA ASP A 61 16.16 -12.04 6.82
C ASP A 61 16.68 -10.59 6.90
N LEU A 62 15.75 -9.63 6.79
CA LEU A 62 16.10 -8.21 6.75
C LEU A 62 16.49 -7.72 8.15
N LYS A 63 17.48 -6.81 8.20
CA LYS A 63 17.87 -6.15 9.44
C LYS A 63 16.65 -5.46 10.09
N PRO A 64 16.47 -5.54 11.43
CA PRO A 64 15.35 -4.90 12.12
C PRO A 64 15.20 -3.40 11.83
N GLY A 65 16.31 -2.70 11.62
CA GLY A 65 16.31 -1.27 11.26
C GLY A 65 15.65 -0.93 9.92
N LEU A 66 15.37 -1.92 9.06
CA LEU A 66 14.64 -1.73 7.80
C LEU A 66 13.12 -1.82 7.96
N SER A 67 12.60 -2.15 9.14
CA SER A 67 11.15 -2.36 9.36
C SER A 67 10.29 -1.21 8.84
N ASP A 68 10.70 0.02 9.14
CA ASP A 68 9.96 1.22 8.77
C ASP A 68 10.02 1.50 7.26
N ALA A 69 11.19 1.27 6.64
CA ALA A 69 11.37 1.38 5.21
C ALA A 69 10.52 0.34 4.47
N THR A 70 10.53 -0.91 4.92
CA THR A 70 9.70 -2.00 4.37
C THR A 70 8.21 -1.67 4.48
N ALA A 71 7.77 -1.12 5.62
CA ALA A 71 6.39 -0.70 5.82
C ALA A 71 5.97 0.43 4.87
N GLY A 72 6.82 1.46 4.70
CA GLY A 72 6.56 2.55 3.76
C GLY A 72 6.48 2.08 2.30
N VAL A 73 7.41 1.20 1.90
CA VAL A 73 7.41 0.60 0.55
C VAL A 73 6.17 -0.25 0.31
N LEU A 74 5.75 -1.06 1.28
CA LEU A 74 4.53 -1.85 1.18
C LEU A 74 3.28 -0.97 1.13
N ALA A 75 3.24 0.13 1.88
CA ALA A 75 2.13 1.07 1.83
C ALA A 75 1.95 1.67 0.43
N MET A 76 3.05 2.06 -0.22
CA MET A 76 3.00 2.54 -1.60
C MET A 76 2.70 1.41 -2.60
N SER A 77 3.34 0.25 -2.45
CA SER A 77 3.19 -0.88 -3.38
C SER A 77 1.77 -1.44 -3.37
N GLY A 78 1.18 -1.67 -2.18
CA GLY A 78 -0.20 -2.14 -2.04
C GLY A 78 -1.21 -1.20 -2.68
N ARG A 79 -1.03 0.12 -2.48
CA ARG A 79 -1.84 1.15 -3.15
C ARG A 79 -1.69 1.12 -4.67
N ASN A 80 -0.46 0.99 -5.19
CA ASN A 80 -0.22 0.93 -6.63
C ASN A 80 -0.82 -0.33 -7.27
N MET A 81 -0.74 -1.47 -6.59
CA MET A 81 -1.40 -2.71 -7.01
C MET A 81 -2.92 -2.55 -7.02
N ALA A 82 -3.51 -1.96 -5.99
CA ALA A 82 -4.94 -1.68 -5.96
C ALA A 82 -5.38 -0.76 -7.10
N ALA A 83 -4.62 0.30 -7.37
CA ALA A 83 -4.87 1.21 -8.49
C ALA A 83 -4.81 0.48 -9.83
N PHE A 84 -3.83 -0.40 -10.02
CA PHE A 84 -3.69 -1.22 -11.22
C PHE A 84 -4.88 -2.17 -11.39
N THR A 85 -5.28 -2.89 -10.33
CA THR A 85 -6.44 -3.78 -10.34
C THR A 85 -7.71 -3.02 -10.69
N LEU A 86 -7.95 -1.85 -10.09
CA LEU A 86 -9.12 -1.02 -10.39
C LEU A 86 -9.14 -0.55 -11.85
N ARG A 87 -7.97 -0.25 -12.44
CA ARG A 87 -7.86 0.13 -13.86
C ARG A 87 -8.17 -1.06 -14.78
N ILE A 88 -7.62 -2.25 -14.48
CA ILE A 88 -7.92 -3.48 -15.22
C ILE A 88 -9.41 -3.80 -15.15
N SER A 89 -10.02 -3.72 -13.96
CA SER A 89 -11.44 -4.06 -13.80
C SER A 89 -12.37 -3.14 -14.59
N ARG A 90 -11.94 -1.91 -14.89
CA ARG A 90 -12.74 -0.94 -15.65
C ARG A 90 -12.59 -1.12 -17.16
N ASP A 91 -11.39 -1.43 -17.64
CA ASP A 91 -11.10 -1.66 -19.06
C ASP A 91 -9.98 -2.69 -19.23
N PRO A 92 -10.31 -4.00 -19.20
CA PRO A 92 -9.33 -5.07 -19.16
C PRO A 92 -8.56 -5.20 -20.48
N PHE A 93 -9.20 -4.90 -21.61
CA PHE A 93 -8.56 -4.97 -22.93
C PHE A 93 -7.51 -3.88 -23.10
N LYS A 94 -7.84 -2.63 -22.76
CA LYS A 94 -6.91 -1.50 -22.88
C LYS A 94 -5.76 -1.62 -21.88
N ALA A 95 -6.01 -2.14 -20.68
CA ALA A 95 -4.95 -2.40 -19.71
C ALA A 95 -3.98 -3.50 -20.19
N THR A 96 -4.51 -4.58 -20.77
CA THR A 96 -3.70 -5.68 -21.34
C THR A 96 -2.91 -5.21 -22.57
N GLU A 97 -3.50 -4.36 -23.41
CA GLU A 97 -2.81 -3.77 -24.57
C GLU A 97 -1.63 -2.89 -24.13
N ASN A 98 -1.82 -2.04 -23.12
CA ASN A 98 -0.74 -1.20 -22.56
C ASN A 98 0.37 -2.05 -21.92
N PHE A 99 -0.01 -3.13 -21.22
CA PHE A 99 0.95 -4.08 -20.66
C PHE A 99 1.77 -4.78 -21.76
N LEU A 100 1.10 -5.24 -22.82
CA LEU A 100 1.75 -5.87 -23.99
C LEU A 100 2.67 -4.90 -24.74
N LYS A 101 2.27 -3.64 -24.89
CA LYS A 101 3.10 -2.58 -25.48
C LYS A 101 4.38 -2.38 -24.67
N PHE A 102 4.24 -2.24 -23.35
CA PHE A 102 5.37 -2.15 -22.43
C PHE A 102 6.29 -3.38 -22.51
N TRP A 103 5.72 -4.58 -22.47
CA TRP A 103 6.47 -5.85 -22.55
C TRP A 103 7.21 -6.01 -23.89
N ARG A 104 6.61 -5.53 -24.99
CA ARG A 104 7.22 -5.50 -26.32
C ARG A 104 8.21 -4.35 -26.55
N GLY A 105 8.47 -3.53 -25.53
CA GLY A 105 9.37 -2.37 -25.62
C GLY A 105 8.86 -1.24 -26.53
N LYS A 106 7.58 -1.26 -26.92
CA LYS A 106 6.95 -0.20 -27.71
C LYS A 106 6.30 0.78 -26.75
N ARG A 107 6.89 1.98 -26.63
CA ARG A 107 6.28 3.12 -25.90
C ARG A 107 5.07 3.64 -26.66
#